data_AF-A0A3D0JWJ9-F1
#
_entry.id   AF-A0A3D0JWJ9-F1
#
_cell.length_a   1.000
_cell.length_b   1.000
_cell.length_c   1.000
_cell.angle_alpha   90.00
_cell.angle_beta   90.00
_cell.angle_gamma   90.00
#
_symmetry.space_group_name_H-M   'P 1'
#
loop_
_entity.id
_entity.type
_entity.pdbx_description
1 polymer ?
#
loop_
_entity_poly.entity_id
_entity_poly.type
_entity_poly.pdbx_seq_one_letter_code
_entity_poly.pdbx_strand_id
1 'polypeptide(L)'
;MADLAYKTRRLIEESAQQHGLGRLTKTVTFDVATLKSLRGEDGADEGKVFNLVRGLQHEIDEDPAAAPVLQPLKDRAERILKDLEERKTTGLAAMDQLAALAAEKEAAMKAARDSGLSARAFAVAWVLREDAAVKAAGIDPLTLAKDAEELLGRFPNASVNADEQRRLRASLYKPLLALAQDERARVVDLVVRLLLTEGGE
;
A
#
# COMPACT_ATOMS: atom_id res chain seq x y z
N MET A 1 54.43 -15.41 25.06
CA MET A 1 53.72 -15.99 23.90
C MET A 1 52.19 -16.04 24.06
N ALA A 2 51.57 -15.19 24.91
CA ALA A 2 50.11 -15.14 25.09
C ALA A 2 49.48 -13.79 24.69
N ASP A 3 50.28 -12.75 24.41
CA ASP A 3 49.79 -11.38 24.22
C ASP A 3 49.44 -11.05 22.75
N LEU A 4 49.97 -11.81 21.78
CA LEU A 4 49.65 -11.60 20.36
C LEU A 4 48.25 -12.12 20.01
N ALA A 5 47.90 -13.30 20.51
CA ALA A 5 46.58 -13.91 20.29
C ALA A 5 45.43 -13.09 20.90
N TYR A 6 45.68 -12.42 22.03
CA TYR A 6 44.69 -11.57 22.69
C TYR A 6 44.45 -10.26 21.91
N LYS A 7 45.51 -9.67 21.34
CA LYS A 7 45.40 -8.45 20.52
C LYS A 7 44.76 -8.71 19.16
N THR A 8 45.01 -9.86 18.52
CA THR A 8 44.31 -10.23 17.29
C THR A 8 42.81 -10.45 17.54
N ARG A 9 42.44 -11.04 18.69
CA ARG A 9 41.03 -11.23 19.05
C ARG A 9 40.30 -9.91 19.28
N ARG A 10 40.95 -8.94 19.95
CA ARG A 10 40.36 -7.62 20.19
C ARG A 10 40.26 -6.77 18.91
N LEU A 11 41.23 -6.90 18.00
CA LEU A 11 41.15 -6.26 16.69
C LEU A 11 40.05 -6.88 15.83
N ILE A 12 39.82 -8.20 15.90
CA ILE A 12 38.70 -8.87 15.21
C ILE A 12 37.34 -8.49 15.84
N GLU A 13 37.28 -8.24 17.15
CA GLU A 13 36.08 -7.72 17.83
C GLU A 13 35.76 -6.26 17.42
N GLU A 14 36.77 -5.40 17.23
CA GLU A 14 36.59 -4.01 16.81
C GLU A 14 36.47 -3.83 15.28
N SER A 15 37.03 -4.72 14.47
CA SER A 15 36.97 -4.69 13.00
C SER A 15 35.84 -5.53 12.41
N ALA A 16 35.07 -6.23 13.23
CA ALA A 16 33.73 -6.69 12.87
C ALA A 16 32.73 -5.53 12.91
N GLN A 17 33.08 -4.39 12.31
CA GLN A 17 32.09 -3.48 11.76
C GLN A 17 31.37 -4.28 10.68
N GLN A 18 30.22 -4.83 11.08
CA GLN A 18 29.31 -5.67 10.32
C GLN A 18 29.12 -5.14 8.89
N HIS A 19 30.02 -5.53 8.00
CA HIS A 19 29.96 -5.37 6.55
C HIS A 19 29.12 -6.49 5.91
N GLY A 20 28.11 -6.96 6.63
CA GLY A 20 27.27 -8.06 6.20
C GLY A 20 26.08 -8.24 7.14
N LEU A 21 24.92 -7.78 6.67
CA LEU A 21 23.61 -8.33 7.07
C LEU A 21 23.20 -8.18 8.55
N GLY A 22 23.38 -6.98 9.15
CA GLY A 22 23.18 -6.79 10.59
C GLY A 22 22.49 -5.51 11.08
N ARG A 23 21.91 -4.67 10.20
CA ARG A 23 20.85 -3.75 10.67
C ARG A 23 19.54 -4.49 10.41
N LEU A 24 18.87 -4.91 11.47
CA LEU A 24 17.40 -4.94 11.45
C LEU A 24 17.01 -3.56 10.94
N THR A 25 16.74 -3.45 9.63
CA THR A 25 16.35 -2.19 9.03
C THR A 25 15.04 -1.85 9.71
N LYS A 26 15.09 -0.90 10.65
CA LYS A 26 13.88 -0.35 11.25
C LYS A 26 12.93 -0.06 10.09
N THR A 27 11.77 -0.70 10.08
CA THR A 27 10.74 -0.34 9.12
C THR A 27 10.41 1.10 9.40
N VAL A 28 10.63 1.95 8.41
CA VAL A 28 10.41 3.39 8.50
C VAL A 28 9.04 3.68 7.90
N THR A 29 8.20 4.44 8.60
CA THR A 29 6.86 4.76 8.10
C THR A 29 6.95 5.66 6.86
N PHE A 30 6.13 5.36 5.85
CA PHE A 30 6.06 6.19 4.65
C PHE A 30 5.11 7.37 4.88
N ASP A 31 5.65 8.43 5.47
CA ASP A 31 4.92 9.68 5.74
C ASP A 31 5.80 10.92 5.59
N VAL A 32 5.15 12.09 5.51
CA VAL A 32 5.81 13.38 5.27
C VAL A 32 6.74 13.79 6.41
N ALA A 33 6.40 13.48 7.66
CA ALA A 33 7.22 13.86 8.83
C ALA A 33 8.53 13.07 8.85
N THR A 34 8.44 11.77 8.57
CA THR A 34 9.56 10.85 8.46
C THR A 34 10.48 11.23 7.31
N LEU A 35 9.93 11.56 6.14
CA LEU A 35 10.70 12.08 4.99
C LEU A 35 11.44 13.40 5.30
N LYS A 36 10.83 14.29 6.08
CA LYS A 36 11.48 15.53 6.54
C LYS A 36 12.63 15.25 7.51
N SER A 37 12.45 14.32 8.45
CA SER A 37 13.49 13.92 9.40
C SER A 37 14.71 13.33 8.70
N LEU A 38 14.48 12.42 7.75
CA LEU A 38 15.53 11.71 7.00
C LEU A 38 16.41 12.65 6.16
N ARG A 39 15.91 13.82 5.78
CA ARG A 39 16.69 14.82 5.01
C ARG A 39 17.86 15.39 5.82
N GLY A 40 17.70 15.54 7.13
CA GLY A 40 18.73 16.08 8.02
C GLY A 40 19.60 15.02 8.70
N GLU A 41 19.25 13.74 8.58
CA GLU A 41 20.01 12.64 9.17
C GLU A 41 21.26 12.27 8.37
N ASP A 42 22.29 11.79 9.06
CA ASP A 42 23.49 11.24 8.43
C ASP A 42 23.18 9.92 7.70
N GLY A 43 23.85 9.70 6.57
CA GLY A 43 23.76 8.46 5.80
C GLY A 43 23.45 8.68 4.32
N ALA A 44 23.65 7.64 3.51
CA ALA A 44 23.44 7.69 2.08
C ALA A 44 21.95 7.84 1.73
N ASP A 45 21.62 8.80 0.88
CA ASP A 45 20.24 9.06 0.44
C ASP A 45 19.62 7.85 -0.24
N GLU A 46 20.41 7.08 -1.00
CA GLU A 46 19.98 5.80 -1.60
C GLU A 46 19.41 4.82 -0.57
N GLY A 47 20.12 4.64 0.55
CA GLY A 47 19.67 3.75 1.63
C GLY A 47 18.40 4.24 2.31
N LYS A 48 18.24 5.57 2.43
CA LYS A 48 17.05 6.17 3.02
C LYS A 48 15.83 6.03 2.09
N VAL A 49 15.99 6.33 0.79
CA VAL A 49 14.97 6.11 -0.25
C VAL A 49 14.53 4.64 -0.28
N PHE A 50 15.49 3.71 -0.27
CA PHE A 50 15.21 2.28 -0.20
C PHE A 50 14.38 1.91 1.04
N ASN A 51 14.77 2.40 2.22
CA ASN A 51 14.06 2.11 3.46
C ASN A 51 12.62 2.63 3.45
N LEU A 52 12.36 3.77 2.82
CA LEU A 52 11.03 4.34 2.65
C LEU A 52 10.15 3.49 1.74
N VAL A 53 10.66 3.07 0.56
CA VAL A 53 9.91 2.18 -0.34
C VAL A 53 9.59 0.85 0.35
N ARG A 54 10.54 0.30 1.11
CA ARG A 54 10.31 -0.91 1.92
C ARG A 54 9.24 -0.68 3.00
N GLY A 55 9.25 0.47 3.65
CA GLY A 55 8.24 0.85 4.63
C GLY A 55 6.82 0.86 4.06
N LEU A 56 6.67 1.40 2.85
CA LEU A 56 5.39 1.40 2.13
C LEU A 56 4.94 -0.02 1.75
N GLN A 57 5.86 -0.89 1.31
CA GLN A 57 5.55 -2.31 1.06
C GLN A 57 5.07 -3.00 2.34
N HIS A 58 5.74 -2.78 3.46
CA HIS A 58 5.35 -3.38 4.73
C HIS A 58 3.94 -2.96 5.15
N GLU A 59 3.59 -1.68 4.99
CA GLU A 59 2.24 -1.18 5.29
C GLU A 59 1.16 -1.80 4.39
N ILE A 60 1.48 -2.08 3.12
CA ILE A 60 0.59 -2.80 2.19
C ILE A 60 0.39 -4.25 2.65
N ASP A 61 1.44 -4.89 3.14
CA ASP A 61 1.39 -6.28 3.61
C ASP A 61 0.61 -6.40 4.93
N GLU A 62 0.74 -5.43 5.83
CA GLU A 62 0.02 -5.38 7.12
C GLU A 62 -1.47 -5.01 6.98
N ASP A 63 -1.82 -4.19 5.98
CA ASP A 63 -3.22 -3.82 5.70
C ASP A 63 -3.62 -4.09 4.24
N PRO A 64 -4.06 -5.34 3.94
CA PRO A 64 -4.56 -5.69 2.62
C PRO A 64 -5.81 -4.92 2.18
N ALA A 65 -6.55 -4.31 3.12
CA ALA A 65 -7.68 -3.43 2.77
C ALA A 65 -7.19 -2.07 2.25
N ALA A 66 -6.04 -1.59 2.72
CA ALA A 66 -5.40 -0.38 2.19
C ALA A 66 -4.58 -0.64 0.90
N ALA A 67 -4.18 -1.89 0.63
CA ALA A 67 -3.39 -2.26 -0.54
C ALA A 67 -3.89 -1.68 -1.88
N PRO A 68 -5.21 -1.67 -2.20
CA PRO A 68 -5.69 -1.12 -3.47
C PRO A 68 -5.48 0.40 -3.61
N VAL A 69 -5.40 1.11 -2.48
CA VAL A 69 -5.10 2.54 -2.42
C VAL A 69 -3.60 2.80 -2.50
N LEU A 70 -2.82 1.95 -1.82
CA LEU A 70 -1.38 2.13 -1.63
C LEU A 70 -0.53 1.54 -2.76
N GLN A 71 -0.99 0.50 -3.45
CA GLN A 71 -0.24 -0.19 -4.52
C GLN A 71 0.19 0.76 -5.65
N PRO A 72 -0.67 1.65 -6.21
CA PRO A 72 -0.24 2.59 -7.24
C PRO A 72 0.83 3.58 -6.75
N LEU A 73 0.82 3.93 -5.46
CA LEU A 73 1.84 4.79 -4.86
C LEU A 73 3.16 4.04 -4.73
N LYS A 74 3.09 2.75 -4.35
CA LYS A 74 4.23 1.86 -4.26
C LYS A 74 4.90 1.64 -5.62
N ASP A 75 4.12 1.38 -6.67
CA ASP A 75 4.65 1.21 -8.03
C ASP A 75 5.35 2.49 -8.55
N ARG A 76 4.94 3.67 -8.07
CA ARG A 76 5.61 4.94 -8.38
C ARG A 76 6.86 5.14 -7.52
N ALA A 77 6.82 4.75 -6.25
CA ALA A 77 7.98 4.80 -5.35
C ALA A 77 9.11 3.86 -5.83
N GLU A 78 8.78 2.66 -6.30
CA GLU A 78 9.75 1.73 -6.91
C GLU A 78 10.38 2.29 -8.18
N ARG A 79 9.62 3.03 -9.00
CA ARG A 79 10.18 3.73 -10.17
C ARG A 79 11.18 4.81 -9.77
N ILE A 80 10.89 5.58 -8.73
CA ILE A 80 11.81 6.61 -8.20
C ILE A 80 13.10 5.94 -7.67
N LEU A 81 12.97 4.83 -6.93
CA LEU A 81 14.12 4.07 -6.45
C LEU A 81 14.97 3.56 -7.63
N LYS A 82 14.33 3.01 -8.66
CA LYS A 82 15.02 2.55 -9.86
C LYS A 82 15.73 3.67 -10.62
N ASP A 83 15.09 4.83 -10.78
CA ASP A 83 15.72 5.99 -11.42
C ASP A 83 16.94 6.48 -10.61
N LEU A 84 16.91 6.34 -9.29
CA LEU A 84 18.04 6.65 -8.42
C LEU A 84 19.19 5.63 -8.61
N GLU A 85 18.88 4.33 -8.61
CA GLU A 85 19.85 3.25 -8.86
C GLU A 85 20.51 3.39 -10.25
N GLU A 86 19.73 3.78 -11.26
CA GLU A 86 20.20 4.03 -12.63
C GLU A 86 20.88 5.40 -12.79
N ARG A 87 21.05 6.17 -11.71
CA ARG A 87 21.64 7.52 -11.68
C ARG A 87 20.97 8.53 -12.62
N LYS A 88 19.68 8.34 -12.89
CA LYS A 88 18.83 9.27 -13.65
C LYS A 88 18.32 10.42 -12.79
N THR A 89 18.33 10.27 -11.47
CA THR A 89 17.98 11.30 -10.49
C THR A 89 19.00 11.35 -9.35
N THR A 90 18.96 12.40 -8.54
CA THR A 90 19.80 12.53 -7.34
C THR A 90 19.03 12.04 -6.10
N GLY A 91 19.76 11.67 -5.04
CA GLY A 91 19.13 11.26 -3.77
C GLY A 91 18.17 12.32 -3.21
N LEU A 92 18.57 13.60 -3.24
CA LEU A 92 17.73 14.71 -2.81
C LEU A 92 16.47 14.87 -3.67
N ALA A 93 16.59 14.75 -5.00
CA ALA A 93 15.45 14.83 -5.89
C ALA A 93 14.49 13.64 -5.73
N ALA A 94 15.02 12.42 -5.56
CA ALA A 94 14.23 11.24 -5.22
C ALA A 94 13.47 11.42 -3.90
N MET A 95 14.11 12.02 -2.89
CA MET A 95 13.46 12.36 -1.62
C MET A 95 12.32 13.35 -1.77
N ASP A 96 12.48 14.39 -2.60
CA ASP A 96 11.40 15.33 -2.89
C ASP A 96 10.22 14.64 -3.60
N GLN A 97 10.50 13.73 -4.54
CA GLN A 97 9.46 12.94 -5.22
C GLN A 97 8.73 12.00 -4.25
N LEU A 98 9.45 11.33 -3.36
CA LEU A 98 8.82 10.49 -2.32
C LEU A 98 7.99 11.32 -1.33
N ALA A 99 8.44 12.53 -0.97
CA ALA A 99 7.67 13.45 -0.13
C ALA A 99 6.33 13.84 -0.78
N ALA A 100 6.31 14.07 -2.10
CA ALA A 100 5.07 14.31 -2.83
C ALA A 100 4.14 13.08 -2.80
N LEU A 101 4.68 11.86 -2.99
CA LEU A 101 3.89 10.63 -2.88
C LEU A 101 3.33 10.41 -1.48
N ALA A 102 4.09 10.74 -0.43
CA ALA A 102 3.63 10.62 0.95
C ALA A 102 2.49 11.61 1.26
N ALA A 103 2.54 12.82 0.71
CA ALA A 103 1.45 13.78 0.83
C ALA A 103 0.19 13.29 0.08
N GLU A 104 0.34 12.68 -1.10
CA GLU A 104 -0.74 12.07 -1.86
C GLU A 104 -1.39 10.91 -1.08
N LYS A 105 -0.57 10.05 -0.48
CA LYS A 105 -1.01 8.99 0.43
C LYS A 105 -1.84 9.55 1.58
N GLU A 106 -1.34 10.56 2.28
CA GLU A 106 -2.01 11.11 3.45
C GLU A 106 -3.34 11.78 3.08
N ALA A 107 -3.40 12.46 1.93
CA ALA A 107 -4.65 12.98 1.39
C ALA A 107 -5.64 11.86 1.05
N ALA A 108 -5.19 10.77 0.45
CA ALA A 108 -6.02 9.60 0.16
C ALA A 108 -6.58 8.95 1.43
N MET A 109 -5.72 8.74 2.43
CA MET A 109 -6.11 8.15 3.73
C MET A 109 -7.03 9.08 4.52
N LYS A 110 -6.80 10.39 4.45
CA LYS A 110 -7.71 11.37 5.05
C LYS A 110 -9.07 11.36 4.37
N ALA A 111 -9.11 11.35 3.04
CA ALA A 111 -10.37 11.24 2.29
C ALA A 111 -11.12 9.94 2.64
N ALA A 112 -10.40 8.84 2.87
CA ALA A 112 -11.00 7.60 3.36
C ALA A 112 -11.68 7.80 4.71
N ARG A 113 -10.98 8.39 5.69
CA ARG A 113 -11.52 8.68 7.02
C ARG A 113 -12.71 9.64 6.97
N ASP A 114 -12.60 10.71 6.20
CA ASP A 114 -13.65 11.73 6.08
C ASP A 114 -14.89 11.21 5.33
N SER A 115 -14.75 10.16 4.50
CA SER A 115 -15.86 9.55 3.77
C SER A 115 -16.83 8.76 4.64
N GLY A 116 -16.42 8.38 5.86
CA GLY A 116 -17.19 7.51 6.76
C GLY A 116 -17.27 6.04 6.32
N LEU A 117 -16.60 5.66 5.24
CA LEU A 117 -16.49 4.29 4.75
C LEU A 117 -15.44 3.51 5.56
N SER A 118 -15.63 2.20 5.72
CA SER A 118 -14.53 1.32 6.13
C SER A 118 -13.41 1.30 5.09
N ALA A 119 -12.20 0.89 5.51
CA ALA A 119 -11.04 0.77 4.62
C ALA A 119 -11.36 -0.08 3.36
N ARG A 120 -12.07 -1.20 3.54
CA ARG A 120 -12.48 -2.09 2.44
C ARG A 120 -13.46 -1.41 1.47
N ALA A 121 -14.45 -0.71 1.99
CA ALA A 121 -15.41 0.01 1.15
C ALA A 121 -14.75 1.18 0.42
N PHE A 122 -13.87 1.92 1.09
CA PHE A 122 -13.09 2.97 0.43
C PHE A 122 -12.18 2.41 -0.67
N ALA A 123 -11.55 1.26 -0.47
CA ALA A 123 -10.74 0.60 -1.49
C ALA A 123 -11.54 0.26 -2.74
N VAL A 124 -12.81 -0.17 -2.58
CA VAL A 124 -13.74 -0.34 -3.71
C VAL A 124 -13.94 0.97 -4.46
N ALA A 125 -14.29 2.06 -3.77
CA ALA A 125 -14.48 3.36 -4.40
C ALA A 125 -13.21 3.83 -5.13
N TRP A 126 -12.04 3.65 -4.52
CA TRP A 126 -10.76 4.09 -5.04
C TRP A 126 -10.37 3.38 -6.33
N VAL A 127 -10.51 2.06 -6.37
CA VAL A 127 -10.22 1.26 -7.56
C VAL A 127 -11.21 1.59 -8.68
N LEU A 128 -12.50 1.68 -8.35
CA LEU A 128 -13.54 1.91 -9.34
C LEU A 128 -13.54 3.34 -9.89
N ARG A 129 -12.98 4.33 -9.18
CA ARG A 129 -12.91 5.69 -9.71
C ARG A 129 -12.06 5.80 -10.97
N GLU A 130 -11.06 4.93 -11.16
CA GLU A 130 -10.22 4.92 -12.36
C GLU A 130 -10.72 3.93 -13.42
N ASP A 131 -11.77 3.16 -13.13
CA ASP A 131 -12.32 2.17 -14.03
C ASP A 131 -13.07 2.82 -15.20
N ALA A 132 -12.66 2.48 -16.42
CA ALA A 132 -13.19 3.08 -17.64
C ALA A 132 -14.68 2.75 -17.86
N ALA A 133 -15.13 1.54 -17.50
CA ALA A 133 -16.51 1.12 -17.69
C ALA A 133 -17.44 1.81 -16.69
N VAL A 134 -16.99 1.92 -15.43
CA VAL A 134 -17.70 2.67 -14.38
C VAL A 134 -17.83 4.15 -14.76
N LYS A 135 -16.74 4.79 -15.23
CA LYS A 135 -16.76 6.17 -15.73
C LYS A 135 -17.72 6.34 -16.90
N ALA A 136 -17.66 5.45 -17.90
CA ALA A 136 -18.50 5.52 -19.09
C ALA A 136 -20.00 5.35 -18.77
N ALA A 137 -20.34 4.54 -17.76
CA ALA A 137 -21.71 4.36 -17.30
C ALA A 137 -22.21 5.46 -16.35
N GLY A 138 -21.35 6.41 -15.97
CA GLY A 138 -21.71 7.49 -15.04
C GLY A 138 -22.04 7.01 -13.63
N ILE A 139 -21.51 5.85 -13.24
CA ILE A 139 -21.73 5.29 -11.90
C ILE A 139 -20.80 5.99 -10.93
N ASP A 140 -21.36 6.52 -9.82
CA ASP A 140 -20.56 7.10 -8.75
C ASP A 140 -19.89 5.99 -7.91
N PRO A 141 -18.54 5.89 -7.91
CA PRO A 141 -17.80 4.88 -7.14
C PRO A 141 -18.05 4.96 -5.64
N LEU A 142 -18.30 6.16 -5.09
CA LEU A 142 -18.53 6.34 -3.65
C LEU A 142 -19.89 5.79 -3.24
N THR A 143 -20.94 6.06 -4.02
CA THR A 143 -22.27 5.49 -3.79
C THR A 143 -22.23 3.96 -3.88
N LEU A 144 -21.57 3.42 -4.91
CA LEU A 144 -21.42 1.97 -5.05
C LEU A 144 -20.66 1.32 -3.89
N ALA A 145 -19.61 1.96 -3.38
CA ALA A 145 -18.89 1.49 -2.20
C ALA A 145 -19.76 1.48 -0.93
N LYS A 146 -20.58 2.52 -0.71
CA LYS A 146 -21.53 2.57 0.42
C LYS A 146 -22.56 1.45 0.34
N ASP A 147 -23.15 1.25 -0.84
CA ASP A 147 -24.11 0.17 -1.06
C ASP A 147 -23.47 -1.20 -0.81
N ALA A 148 -22.23 -1.38 -1.28
CA ALA A 148 -21.49 -2.63 -1.11
C ALA A 148 -21.12 -2.91 0.35
N GLU A 149 -20.80 -1.87 1.13
CA GLU A 149 -20.58 -1.96 2.57
C GLU A 149 -21.86 -2.33 3.34
N GLU A 150 -23.00 -1.72 3.00
CA GLU A 150 -24.29 -2.07 3.60
C GLU A 150 -24.66 -3.53 3.32
N LEU A 151 -24.41 -4.00 2.08
CA LEU A 151 -24.62 -5.39 1.71
C LEU A 151 -23.70 -6.33 2.49
N LEU A 152 -22.44 -5.96 2.70
CA LEU A 152 -21.50 -6.74 3.52
C LEU A 152 -21.98 -6.86 4.96
N GLY A 153 -22.57 -5.79 5.53
CA GLY A 153 -23.19 -5.82 6.86
C GLY A 153 -24.37 -6.81 6.98
N ARG A 154 -25.05 -7.12 5.87
CA ARG A 154 -26.12 -8.14 5.81
C ARG A 154 -25.58 -9.56 5.63
N PHE A 155 -24.34 -9.70 5.17
CA PHE A 155 -23.67 -10.98 4.90
C PHE A 155 -22.29 -11.01 5.57
N PRO A 156 -22.24 -10.96 6.92
CA PRO A 156 -20.98 -10.79 7.64
C PRO A 156 -20.03 -11.98 7.50
N ASN A 157 -20.53 -13.18 7.16
CA ASN A 157 -19.71 -14.38 7.01
C ASN A 157 -19.42 -14.68 5.54
N ALA A 158 -19.62 -13.74 4.61
CA ALA A 158 -19.43 -13.96 3.19
C ALA A 158 -18.00 -14.37 2.79
N SER A 159 -16.99 -14.16 3.65
CA SER A 159 -15.62 -14.64 3.42
C SER A 159 -15.49 -16.16 3.59
N VAL A 160 -16.20 -16.74 4.56
CA VAL A 160 -16.10 -18.16 4.94
C VAL A 160 -17.32 -18.99 4.58
N ASN A 161 -18.43 -18.36 4.17
CA ASN A 161 -19.68 -19.01 3.82
C ASN A 161 -20.05 -18.78 2.34
N ALA A 162 -19.97 -19.85 1.55
CA ALA A 162 -20.23 -19.82 0.10
C ALA A 162 -21.67 -19.37 -0.26
N ASP A 163 -22.67 -19.69 0.57
CA ASP A 163 -24.05 -19.27 0.31
C ASP A 163 -24.25 -17.77 0.57
N GLU A 164 -23.65 -17.23 1.64
CA GLU A 164 -23.63 -15.78 1.90
C GLU A 164 -22.85 -15.04 0.81
N GLN A 165 -21.71 -15.58 0.38
CA GLN A 165 -20.91 -15.02 -0.72
C GLN A 165 -21.72 -14.93 -2.02
N ARG A 166 -22.45 -16.00 -2.38
CA ARG A 166 -23.32 -16.03 -3.57
C ARG A 166 -24.43 -14.98 -3.47
N ARG A 167 -25.03 -14.79 -2.30
CA ARG A 167 -26.08 -13.79 -2.07
C ARG A 167 -25.55 -12.35 -2.10
N LEU A 168 -24.37 -12.12 -1.53
CA LEU A 168 -23.66 -10.84 -1.63
C LEU A 168 -23.39 -10.51 -3.10
N ARG A 169 -22.78 -11.46 -3.84
CA ARG A 169 -22.49 -11.31 -5.26
C ARG A 169 -23.74 -10.99 -6.07
N ALA A 170 -24.83 -11.74 -5.89
CA ALA A 170 -26.09 -11.51 -6.59
C ALA A 170 -26.70 -10.13 -6.29
N SER A 171 -26.53 -9.64 -5.06
CA SER A 171 -27.03 -8.32 -4.65
C SER A 171 -26.28 -7.16 -5.31
N LEU A 172 -24.98 -7.34 -5.58
CA LEU A 172 -24.13 -6.36 -6.26
C LEU A 172 -24.44 -6.17 -7.76
N TYR A 173 -25.15 -7.11 -8.39
CA TYR A 173 -25.56 -6.95 -9.80
C TYR A 173 -26.59 -5.84 -10.02
N LYS A 174 -27.42 -5.53 -9.01
CA LYS A 174 -28.48 -4.52 -9.10
C LYS A 174 -27.97 -3.08 -9.30
N PRO A 175 -27.03 -2.55 -8.50
CA PRO A 175 -26.51 -1.21 -8.71
C PRO A 175 -25.71 -1.08 -10.02
N LEU A 176 -25.23 -2.19 -10.59
CA LEU A 176 -24.38 -2.23 -11.78
C LEU A 176 -25.15 -2.53 -13.08
N LEU A 177 -26.48 -2.38 -13.08
CA LEU A 177 -27.32 -2.67 -14.25
C LEU A 177 -27.03 -1.76 -15.46
N ALA A 178 -26.48 -0.56 -15.23
CA ALA A 178 -26.08 0.35 -16.31
C ALA A 178 -24.86 -0.16 -17.10
N LEU A 179 -24.08 -1.10 -16.55
CA LEU A 179 -22.96 -1.71 -17.26
C LEU A 179 -23.43 -2.78 -18.26
N ALA A 180 -22.68 -2.92 -19.35
CA ALA A 180 -22.76 -4.06 -20.25
C ALA A 180 -22.54 -5.38 -19.48
N GLN A 181 -23.09 -6.48 -19.98
CA GLN A 181 -23.10 -7.76 -19.25
C GLN A 181 -21.70 -8.24 -18.83
N ASP A 182 -20.72 -8.16 -19.74
CA ASP A 182 -19.34 -8.61 -19.47
C ASP A 182 -18.64 -7.69 -18.46
N GLU A 183 -18.79 -6.38 -18.61
CA GLU A 183 -18.25 -5.39 -17.68
C GLU A 183 -18.88 -5.49 -16.30
N ARG A 184 -20.18 -5.77 -16.23
CA ARG A 184 -20.89 -5.97 -14.98
C ARG A 184 -20.33 -7.14 -14.20
N ALA A 185 -20.11 -8.28 -14.85
CA ALA A 185 -19.54 -9.45 -14.19
C ALA A 185 -18.13 -9.15 -13.67
N ARG A 186 -17.29 -8.51 -14.48
CA ARG A 186 -15.92 -8.08 -14.11
C ARG A 186 -15.92 -7.16 -12.89
N VAL A 187 -16.78 -6.13 -12.89
CA VAL A 187 -16.85 -5.16 -11.79
C VAL A 187 -17.38 -5.81 -10.51
N VAL A 188 -18.39 -6.69 -10.59
CA VAL A 188 -18.87 -7.46 -9.42
C VAL A 188 -17.75 -8.33 -8.85
N ASP A 189 -17.01 -9.04 -9.70
CA ASP A 189 -15.87 -9.88 -9.26
C ASP A 189 -14.81 -9.07 -8.55
N LEU A 190 -14.51 -7.88 -9.07
CA LEU A 190 -13.55 -6.95 -8.47
C LEU A 190 -14.03 -6.46 -7.11
N VAL A 191 -15.29 -6.01 -7.00
CA VAL A 191 -15.87 -5.54 -5.73
C VAL A 191 -15.86 -6.65 -4.68
N VAL A 192 -16.31 -7.86 -5.04
CA VAL A 192 -16.32 -9.01 -4.12
C VAL A 192 -14.91 -9.35 -3.66
N ARG A 193 -13.92 -9.34 -4.57
CA ARG A 193 -12.53 -9.59 -4.20
C ARG A 193 -12.06 -8.57 -3.16
N LEU A 194 -12.24 -7.28 -3.42
CA LEU A 194 -11.78 -6.20 -2.54
C LEU A 194 -12.45 -6.25 -1.16
N LEU A 195 -13.76 -6.53 -1.11
CA LEU A 195 -14.51 -6.64 0.15
C LEU A 195 -14.17 -7.86 0.98
N LEU A 196 -13.83 -8.98 0.32
CA LEU A 196 -13.56 -10.26 0.98
C LEU A 196 -12.07 -10.57 1.12
N THR A 197 -11.18 -9.65 0.73
CA THR A 197 -9.77 -9.71 1.12
C THR A 197 -9.70 -9.57 2.65
N GLU A 198 -9.67 -10.72 3.32
CA GLU A 198 -9.24 -10.78 4.71
C GLU A 198 -7.76 -10.43 4.76
N GLY A 199 -7.41 -9.50 5.65
CA GLY A 199 -6.02 -9.35 6.07
C GLY A 199 -5.60 -10.68 6.65
N GLY A 200 -4.64 -11.33 5.99
CA GLY A 200 -4.10 -12.61 6.46
C GLY A 200 -3.60 -12.46 7.89
N GLU A 201 -3.87 -13.49 8.68
CA GLU A 201 -3.33 -13.71 10.03
C GLU A 201 -1.85 -13.35 10.18
#